data_AF-A0A9W6N1G1-F1
#
_entry.id   AF-A0A9W6N1G1-F1
#
_cell.length_a   1.000
_cell.length_b   1.000
_cell.length_c   1.000
_cell.angle_alpha   90.00
_cell.angle_beta   90.00
_cell.angle_gamma   90.00
#
_symmetry.space_group_name_H-M   'P 1'
#
loop_
_entity.id
_entity.type
_entity.pdbx_description
1 polymer ?
#
loop_
_entity_poly.entity_id
_entity_poly.type
_entity_poly.pdbx_seq_one_letter_code
_entity_poly.pdbx_strand_id
1 'polypeptide(L)' 'MSDDDKMPGHPSGGQEPEGVVLTEEQKRRRRARSIAIALVLAALCLLFYAVTIVKLGPAVLIRPL' A
#
# COMPACT_ATOMS: atom_id res chain seq x y z
N MET A 1 -6.68 -55.80 27.56
CA MET A 1 -7.45 -54.58 27.26
C MET A 1 -6.59 -53.45 27.81
N SER A 2 -5.75 -52.86 26.97
CA SER A 2 -4.68 -51.96 27.41
C SER A 2 -5.24 -50.54 27.52
N ASP A 3 -5.18 -49.95 28.71
CA ASP A 3 -5.59 -48.57 29.00
C ASP A 3 -4.66 -47.50 28.37
N ASP A 4 -3.74 -47.91 27.50
CA ASP A 4 -2.70 -47.06 26.91
C ASP A 4 -2.97 -46.69 25.44
N ASP A 5 -4.17 -46.93 24.92
CA ASP A 5 -4.62 -46.42 23.61
C ASP A 5 -4.99 -44.92 23.67
N LYS A 6 -4.20 -44.16 24.43
CA LYS A 6 -4.27 -42.70 24.44
C LYS A 6 -3.41 -42.20 23.28
N MET A 7 -4.04 -42.12 22.11
CA MET A 7 -3.54 -41.33 20.99
C MET A 7 -3.03 -39.97 21.50
N PRO A 8 -1.74 -39.63 21.31
CA PRO A 8 -1.27 -38.28 21.60
C PRO A 8 -1.95 -37.34 20.61
N GLY A 9 -2.87 -36.51 21.11
CA GLY A 9 -3.52 -35.47 20.33
C GLY A 9 -2.46 -34.63 19.62
N HIS A 10 -2.59 -34.47 18.31
CA HIS A 10 -1.73 -33.59 17.54
C HIS A 10 -1.91 -32.17 18.07
N PRO A 11 -0.87 -31.55 18.67
CA PRO A 11 -0.95 -30.14 19.05
C PRO A 11 -0.98 -29.33 17.76
N SER A 12 -2.17 -29.00 17.28
CA SER A 12 -2.37 -27.91 16.31
C SER A 12 -2.18 -26.59 17.06
N GLY A 13 -0.96 -26.37 17.55
CA GLY A 13 -0.49 -25.03 17.87
C GLY A 13 -0.27 -24.35 16.54
N GLY A 14 -1.23 -23.52 16.13
CA GLY A 14 -1.06 -22.64 14.99
C GLY A 14 0.25 -21.90 15.15
N GLN A 15 1.22 -22.24 14.30
CA GLN A 15 2.40 -21.40 14.09
C GLN A 15 1.88 -20.15 13.41
N GLU A 16 1.36 -19.22 14.21
CA GLU A 16 1.36 -17.81 13.85
C GLU A 16 2.81 -17.52 13.50
N PRO A 17 3.16 -17.28 12.22
CA PRO A 17 4.54 -16.98 11.87
C PRO A 17 4.88 -15.70 12.63
N GLU A 18 5.69 -15.82 13.67
CA GLU A 18 6.15 -14.72 14.50
C GLU A 18 6.82 -13.72 13.56
N GLY A 19 6.03 -12.73 13.13
CA GLY A 19 6.33 -11.93 11.96
C GLY A 19 7.61 -11.16 12.21
N VAL A 20 8.52 -11.17 11.24
CA VAL A 20 9.78 -10.41 11.29
C VAL A 20 9.44 -8.95 11.62
N VAL A 21 9.65 -8.57 12.89
CA VAL A 21 9.50 -7.20 13.34
C VAL A 21 10.64 -6.43 12.68
N LEU A 22 10.30 -5.70 11.62
CA LEU A 22 11.25 -4.90 10.88
C LEU A 22 11.94 -3.95 11.85
N THR A 23 13.27 -4.01 11.90
CA THR A 23 14.07 -3.06 12.68
C THR A 23 13.73 -1.64 12.21
N GLU A 24 13.83 -0.64 13.09
CA GLU A 24 13.42 0.74 12.77
C GLU A 24 14.11 1.30 11.51
N GLU A 25 15.32 0.82 11.20
CA GLU A 25 16.04 1.11 9.96
C GLU A 25 15.34 0.59 8.70
N GLN A 26 14.83 -0.65 8.72
CA GLN A 26 14.10 -1.25 7.60
C GLN A 26 12.78 -0.49 7.36
N LYS A 27 12.10 -0.11 8.44
CA LYS A 27 10.86 0.67 8.40
C LYS A 27 11.09 2.06 7.81
N ARG A 28 12.19 2.72 8.16
CA ARG A 28 12.59 4.04 7.61
C ARG A 28 12.85 3.98 6.11
N ARG A 29 13.58 2.96 5.63
CA ARG A 29 13.84 2.76 4.19
C ARG A 29 12.54 2.54 3.40
N ARG A 30 11.57 1.82 3.97
CA ARG A 30 10.25 1.61 3.35
C ARG A 30 9.47 2.92 3.21
N ARG A 31 9.42 3.75 4.26
CA ARG A 31 8.75 5.06 4.23
C ARG A 31 9.35 6.00 3.18
N ALA A 32 10.68 6.06 3.08
CA ALA A 32 11.35 6.90 2.08
C ALA A 32 10.92 6.56 0.64
N ARG A 33 10.80 5.27 0.30
CA ARG A 33 10.32 4.82 -1.01
C ARG A 33 8.88 5.25 -1.27
N SER A 34 7.99 5.07 -0.29
CA SER A 34 6.59 5.48 -0.41
C SER A 34 6.45 7.00 -0.61
N ILE A 35 7.27 7.80 0.09
CA ILE A 35 7.26 9.27 -0.06
C ILE A 35 7.73 9.67 -1.46
N ALA A 36 8.79 9.06 -1.98
CA ALA A 36 9.27 9.36 -3.33
C ALA A 36 8.18 9.11 -4.39
N ILE A 37 7.48 7.97 -4.30
CA ILE A 37 6.38 7.64 -5.20
C ILE A 37 5.24 8.67 -5.07
N ALA A 38 4.85 9.04 -3.84
CA ALA A 38 3.81 10.02 -3.62
C ALA A 38 4.16 11.39 -4.22
N LEU A 39 5.41 11.83 -4.09
CA LEU A 39 5.88 13.09 -4.68
C LEU A 39 5.83 13.06 -6.21
N VAL A 40 6.27 11.96 -6.82
CA VAL A 40 6.23 11.79 -8.29
C VAL A 40 4.78 11.80 -8.79
N LEU A 41 3.89 11.06 -8.15
CA LEU A 41 2.47 11.01 -8.52
C LEU A 41 1.79 12.37 -8.35
N ALA A 42 2.04 13.06 -7.25
CA ALA A 42 1.48 14.38 -7.01
C ALA A 42 1.96 15.40 -8.06
N ALA A 43 3.27 15.42 -8.36
CA ALA A 43 3.83 16.28 -9.38
C ALA A 43 3.21 15.99 -10.77
N LEU A 44 3.10 14.71 -11.13
CA LEU A 44 2.49 14.30 -12.39
C LEU A 44 1.02 14.76 -12.49
N CYS A 45 0.21 14.50 -11.45
CA CYS A 45 -1.18 14.96 -11.40
C CYS A 45 -1.31 16.48 -11.51
N LEU A 46 -0.44 17.24 -10.83
CA LEU A 46 -0.47 18.70 -10.86
C LEU A 46 -0.15 19.24 -12.26
N LEU A 47 0.84 18.64 -12.94
CA LEU A 47 1.19 18.97 -14.31
C LEU A 47 0.02 18.72 -15.26
N PHE A 48 -0.61 17.55 -15.17
CA PHE A 48 -1.80 17.23 -15.97
C PHE A 48 -2.93 18.21 -15.70
N TYR A 49 -3.23 18.50 -14.43
CA TYR A 49 -4.27 19.44 -14.06
C TYR A 49 -4.01 20.85 -14.58
N ALA A 50 -2.77 21.34 -14.48
CA ALA A 50 -2.39 22.64 -15.03
C ALA A 50 -2.60 22.68 -16.55
N VAL A 51 -2.17 21.65 -17.27
CA VAL A 51 -2.41 21.52 -18.72
C VAL A 51 -3.91 21.46 -19.01
N THR A 52 -4.70 20.76 -18.20
CA THR A 52 -6.15 20.70 -18.33
C THR A 52 -6.77 22.09 -18.21
N ILE A 53 -6.43 22.87 -17.19
CA ILE A 53 -6.96 24.24 -17.03
C ILE A 53 -6.55 25.13 -18.20
N VAL A 54 -5.28 25.07 -18.62
CA VAL A 54 -4.76 25.89 -19.74
C VAL A 54 -5.42 25.52 -21.06
N LYS A 55 -5.59 24.21 -21.34
CA LYS A 55 -6.10 23.72 -22.63
C LYS A 55 -7.63 23.66 -22.71
N LEU A 56 -8.32 23.28 -21.63
CA LEU A 56 -9.78 23.22 -21.61
C LEU A 56 -10.40 24.56 -21.22
N GLY A 57 -9.67 25.48 -20.57
CA GLY A 57 -10.18 26.71 -19.94
C GLY A 57 -11.13 27.58 -20.79
N PRO A 58 -10.67 28.50 -21.65
CA PRO A 58 -11.59 29.44 -22.31
C PRO A 58 -12.57 28.76 -23.29
N ALA A 59 -12.18 27.63 -23.86
CA ALA A 59 -12.95 26.93 -24.89
C ALA A 59 -14.23 26.26 -24.37
N VAL A 60 -14.28 25.82 -23.11
CA VAL A 60 -15.52 25.27 -22.51
C VAL A 60 -16.48 26.34 -22.00
N LEU A 61 -16.00 27.55 -21.71
CA LEU A 61 -16.81 28.69 -21.26
C LEU A 61 -17.42 29.48 -22.43
N ILE A 62 -16.84 29.39 -23.63
CA ILE A 62 -17.44 29.94 -24.85
C ILE A 62 -18.38 28.88 -25.42
N ARG A 63 -19.59 28.82 -24.88
CA ARG A 63 -20.68 28.04 -25.49
C ARG A 63 -21.41 28.95 -26.49
N PRO A 64 -21.22 28.80 -27.82
CA PRO A 64 -22.12 29.43 -28.77
C PRO A 64 -23.50 28.80 -28.57
N LEU A 65 -24.49 29.65 -28.25
CA LEU A 65 -25.92 29.33 -28.32
C LEU A 65 -26.40 29.54 -29.76
#